data_AF-A0AAU2QLW8-F1
#
_entry.id   AF-A0AAU2QLW8-F1
#
_cell.length_a   1.000
_cell.length_b   1.000
_cell.length_c   1.000
_cell.angle_alpha   90.00
_cell.angle_beta   90.00
_cell.angle_gamma   90.00
#
_symmetry.space_group_name_H-M   'P 1'
#
loop_
_entity.id
_entity.type
_entity.pdbx_description
1 polymer ?
#
loop_
_entity_poly.entity_id
_entity_poly.type
_entity_poly.pdbx_seq_one_letter_code
_entity_poly.pdbx_strand_id
1 'polypeptide(L)'
;MGDTEAALAAGEEIGAALAAAGCRIIVYSSEAQFVEDRVVTGYLTREDLPPGSVQVRPPYDEDAETDFPHLAERPEVFDVRNDPGADWEVGFYRSLREVDGVILVGGGRSTLVTGMICLAFGIPVYPVAWFGGASRKVWDTMNRSTHHATPDEVSAMGAQWRPGSAQRLVEVLGAQRERRAEKQREEARSRRGATLRAGLGAATGMLLLLLGFATIPLTYAVESSTAVNLTALIIGALATGTSGAITRTVFERETHWARTAVLGMSAGGIAFLLFVSAQLAASPDILAGEGVRRLLFFVLAVGYVSGFTFDAVYNRLKQTEPPVPPVVPGLPAGVPGGATPPQGPGGA
;
A
#
# COMPACT_ATOMS: atom_id res chain seq x y z
N MET A 1 -3.79 -31.84 24.13
CA MET A 1 -4.92 -31.11 24.73
C MET A 1 -4.28 -30.10 25.66
N GLY A 2 -4.47 -28.79 25.42
CA GLY A 2 -3.87 -27.76 26.27
C GLY A 2 -4.55 -27.80 27.64
N ASP A 3 -3.76 -27.62 28.70
CA ASP A 3 -4.26 -27.51 30.06
C ASP A 3 -4.94 -26.15 30.24
N THR A 4 -6.26 -26.15 30.42
CA THR A 4 -7.07 -24.93 30.62
C THR A 4 -6.60 -24.16 31.85
N GLU A 5 -6.20 -24.86 32.92
CA GLU A 5 -5.71 -24.24 34.14
C GLU A 5 -4.39 -23.49 33.88
N ALA A 6 -3.49 -24.11 33.12
CA ALA A 6 -2.24 -23.46 32.69
C ALA A 6 -2.49 -22.23 31.80
N ALA A 7 -3.53 -22.24 30.96
CA ALA A 7 -3.88 -21.09 30.13
C ALA A 7 -4.44 -19.92 30.96
N LEU A 8 -5.24 -20.23 32.00
CA LEU A 8 -5.77 -19.24 32.93
C LEU A 8 -4.65 -18.62 33.78
N ALA A 9 -3.74 -19.43 34.31
CA ALA A 9 -2.56 -18.94 35.04
C ALA A 9 -1.66 -18.06 34.16
N ALA A 10 -1.46 -18.44 32.89
CA ALA A 10 -0.75 -17.61 31.94
C ALA A 10 -1.47 -16.29 31.65
N GLY A 11 -2.80 -16.26 31.69
CA GLY A 11 -3.60 -15.03 31.61
C GLY A 11 -3.23 -14.04 32.71
N GLU A 12 -3.16 -14.48 33.97
CA GLU A 12 -2.74 -13.64 35.09
C GLU A 12 -1.30 -13.11 34.91
N GLU A 13 -0.36 -13.98 34.51
CA GLU A 13 1.01 -13.57 34.22
C GLU A 13 1.10 -12.52 33.10
N ILE A 14 0.30 -12.69 32.04
CA ILE A 14 0.20 -11.74 30.92
C ILE A 14 -0.34 -10.39 31.41
N GLY A 15 -1.42 -10.41 32.20
CA GLY A 15 -1.99 -9.21 32.79
C GLY A 15 -0.97 -8.41 33.61
N ALA A 16 -0.28 -9.09 34.53
CA ALA A 16 0.74 -8.48 35.36
C ALA A 16 1.89 -7.90 34.52
N ALA A 17 2.35 -8.61 33.48
CA ALA A 17 3.40 -8.13 32.59
C ALA A 17 2.98 -6.89 31.77
N LEU A 18 1.72 -6.84 31.29
CA LEU A 18 1.17 -5.68 30.58
C LEU A 18 1.09 -4.45 31.50
N ALA A 19 0.61 -4.64 32.73
CA ALA A 19 0.55 -3.58 33.74
C ALA A 19 1.95 -3.07 34.09
N ALA A 20 2.93 -3.97 34.26
CA ALA A 20 4.32 -3.60 34.53
C ALA A 20 4.92 -2.75 33.39
N ALA A 21 4.59 -3.07 32.14
CA ALA A 21 5.02 -2.34 30.95
C ALA A 21 4.24 -1.02 30.69
N GLY A 22 3.23 -0.70 31.50
CA GLY A 22 2.38 0.48 31.32
C GLY A 22 1.48 0.41 30.09
N CYS A 23 1.17 -0.80 29.60
CA CYS A 23 0.27 -1.01 28.48
C CYS A 23 -1.18 -0.92 28.96
N ARG A 24 -2.05 -0.18 28.26
CA ARG A 24 -3.50 -0.25 28.49
C ARG A 24 -4.08 -1.50 27.82
N ILE A 25 -5.14 -2.07 28.40
CA ILE A 25 -5.80 -3.26 27.88
C ILE A 25 -7.25 -2.96 27.47
N ILE A 26 -7.76 -3.72 26.50
CA ILE A 26 -9.17 -3.72 26.12
C ILE A 26 -9.71 -5.13 26.35
N VAL A 27 -10.85 -5.23 27.03
CA VAL A 27 -11.51 -6.49 27.34
C VAL A 27 -13.00 -6.45 27.01
N TYR A 28 -13.57 -7.62 26.77
CA TYR A 28 -14.93 -7.79 26.23
C TYR A 28 -15.84 -8.67 27.08
N SER A 29 -15.29 -9.48 27.98
CA SER A 29 -16.07 -10.34 28.87
C SER A 29 -15.40 -10.43 30.23
N SER A 30 -16.21 -10.45 31.29
CA SER A 30 -15.83 -10.70 32.67
C SER A 30 -16.08 -12.15 33.11
N GLU A 31 -16.59 -13.02 32.23
CA GLU A 31 -16.92 -14.38 32.65
C GLU A 31 -15.64 -15.17 32.94
N ALA A 32 -15.61 -15.85 34.09
CA ALA A 32 -14.43 -16.58 34.59
C ALA A 32 -13.92 -17.72 33.67
N GLN A 33 -14.73 -18.13 32.69
CA GLN A 33 -14.35 -19.13 31.69
C GLN A 33 -13.50 -18.57 30.54
N PHE A 34 -13.47 -17.24 30.38
CA PHE A 34 -12.66 -16.57 29.37
C PHE A 34 -11.32 -16.10 29.96
N VAL A 35 -10.30 -15.99 29.10
CA VAL A 35 -8.94 -15.65 29.54
C VAL A 35 -8.86 -14.19 30.00
N GLU A 36 -9.77 -13.36 29.51
CA GLU A 36 -9.91 -11.93 29.78
C GLU A 36 -10.03 -11.64 31.28
N ASP A 37 -10.86 -12.40 32.01
CA ASP A 37 -11.02 -12.27 33.46
C ASP A 37 -9.68 -12.44 34.20
N ARG A 38 -8.93 -13.46 33.82
CA ARG A 38 -7.60 -13.75 34.40
C ARG A 38 -6.56 -12.70 34.02
N VAL A 39 -6.59 -12.22 32.78
CA VAL A 39 -5.74 -11.10 32.34
C VAL A 39 -6.04 -9.85 33.16
N VAL A 40 -7.32 -9.51 33.39
CA VAL A 40 -7.71 -8.36 34.22
C VAL A 40 -7.27 -8.55 35.67
N THR A 41 -7.50 -9.73 36.25
CA THR A 41 -7.06 -10.08 37.61
C THR A 41 -5.55 -9.85 37.78
N GLY A 42 -4.74 -10.39 36.87
CA GLY A 42 -3.29 -10.20 36.89
C GLY A 42 -2.88 -8.74 36.67
N TYR A 43 -3.56 -8.02 35.77
CA TYR A 43 -3.30 -6.62 35.47
C TYR A 43 -3.53 -5.71 36.70
N LEU A 44 -4.56 -6.01 37.49
CA LEU A 44 -4.95 -5.23 38.66
C LEU A 44 -4.11 -5.51 39.91
N THR A 45 -3.21 -6.49 39.89
CA THR A 45 -2.20 -6.68 40.96
C THR A 45 -1.31 -5.46 41.18
N ARG A 46 -1.25 -4.56 40.19
CA ARG A 46 -0.57 -3.27 40.27
C ARG A 46 -1.50 -2.19 40.86
N GLU A 47 -1.04 -1.53 41.93
CA GLU A 47 -1.82 -0.51 42.63
C GLU A 47 -1.77 0.88 41.95
N ASP A 48 -0.67 1.24 41.31
CA ASP A 48 -0.41 2.56 40.72
C ASP A 48 -0.84 2.69 39.25
N LEU A 49 -1.98 2.09 38.89
CA LEU A 49 -2.49 2.13 37.52
C LEU A 49 -3.09 3.50 37.17
N PRO A 50 -2.78 4.08 35.99
CA PRO A 50 -3.44 5.30 35.51
C PRO A 50 -4.96 5.12 35.33
N PRO A 51 -5.76 6.18 35.46
CA PRO A 51 -7.19 6.11 35.18
C PRO A 51 -7.50 5.65 33.74
N GLY A 52 -8.52 4.82 33.56
CA GLY A 52 -8.92 4.27 32.26
C GLY A 52 -7.87 3.36 31.61
N SER A 53 -7.08 2.66 32.43
CA SER A 53 -6.10 1.67 31.97
C SER A 53 -6.71 0.37 31.45
N VAL A 54 -7.90 0.01 31.93
CA VAL A 54 -8.69 -1.13 31.48
C VAL A 54 -9.91 -0.62 30.75
N GLN A 55 -9.95 -0.77 29.43
CA GLN A 55 -11.11 -0.39 28.64
C GLN A 55 -12.07 -1.58 28.53
N VAL A 56 -13.33 -1.38 28.91
CA VAL A 56 -14.39 -2.39 28.79
C VAL A 56 -15.34 -1.95 27.68
N ARG A 57 -15.68 -2.85 26.75
CA ARG A 57 -16.58 -2.55 25.64
C ARG A 57 -17.78 -3.52 25.62
N PRO A 58 -18.77 -3.31 26.49
CA PRO A 58 -19.97 -4.14 26.47
C PRO A 58 -20.85 -3.77 25.26
N PRO A 59 -21.64 -4.72 24.73
CA PRO A 59 -22.71 -4.39 23.80
C PRO A 59 -23.74 -3.46 24.46
N TYR A 60 -24.45 -2.65 23.67
CA TYR A 60 -25.58 -1.84 24.15
C TYR A 60 -26.81 -2.73 24.31
N ASP A 61 -26.82 -3.55 25.37
CA ASP A 61 -27.96 -4.33 25.81
C ASP A 61 -28.11 -4.16 27.33
N GLU A 62 -29.34 -4.14 27.84
CA GLU A 62 -29.62 -4.01 29.28
C GLU A 62 -29.09 -5.21 30.08
N ASP A 63 -28.94 -6.35 29.41
CA ASP A 63 -28.39 -7.59 29.96
C ASP A 63 -26.88 -7.77 29.70
N ALA A 64 -26.20 -6.74 29.15
CA ALA A 64 -24.77 -6.83 28.88
C ALA A 64 -23.97 -6.90 30.19
N GLU A 65 -23.37 -8.06 30.45
CA GLU A 65 -22.58 -8.31 31.65
C GLU A 65 -21.34 -7.40 31.66
N THR A 66 -21.40 -6.36 32.50
CA THR A 66 -20.32 -5.41 32.77
C THR A 66 -19.70 -5.63 34.14
N ASP A 67 -20.12 -6.68 34.84
CA ASP A 67 -19.76 -6.95 36.22
C ASP A 67 -18.38 -7.61 36.29
N PHE A 68 -17.35 -6.86 35.91
CA PHE A 68 -15.99 -7.22 36.28
C PHE A 68 -15.92 -7.11 37.81
N PRO A 69 -15.57 -8.17 38.56
CA PRO A 69 -15.60 -8.15 40.02
C PRO A 69 -14.84 -6.97 40.64
N HIS A 70 -13.80 -6.51 39.96
CA HIS A 70 -12.95 -5.40 40.40
C HIS A 70 -13.40 -4.00 39.94
N LEU A 71 -14.40 -3.90 39.07
CA LEU A 71 -14.92 -2.61 38.59
C LEU A 71 -15.50 -1.78 39.74
N ALA A 72 -16.20 -2.43 40.67
CA ALA A 72 -16.75 -1.77 41.85
C ALA A 72 -15.67 -1.33 42.85
N GLU A 73 -14.54 -2.05 42.90
CA GLU A 73 -13.45 -1.80 43.84
C GLU A 73 -12.55 -0.65 43.39
N ARG A 74 -12.29 -0.54 42.09
CA ARG A 74 -11.35 0.44 41.48
C ARG A 74 -11.92 1.10 40.23
N PRO A 75 -13.06 1.80 40.32
CA PRO A 75 -13.78 2.31 39.15
C PRO A 75 -12.94 3.28 38.30
N GLU A 76 -11.99 4.00 38.91
CA GLU A 76 -11.11 4.93 38.21
C GLU A 76 -10.18 4.24 37.19
N VAL A 77 -9.82 2.98 37.41
CA VAL A 77 -8.93 2.22 36.51
C VAL A 77 -9.66 1.81 35.22
N PHE A 78 -10.99 1.74 35.27
CA PHE A 78 -11.80 1.26 34.17
C PHE A 78 -12.36 2.40 33.31
N ASP A 79 -12.39 2.19 31.99
CA ASP A 79 -13.03 3.06 30.99
C ASP A 79 -14.10 2.24 30.25
N VAL A 80 -15.35 2.33 30.71
CA VAL A 80 -16.48 1.61 30.13
C VAL A 80 -17.01 2.37 28.93
N ARG A 81 -16.92 1.78 27.73
CA ARG A 81 -17.42 2.35 26.48
C ARG A 81 -18.40 1.40 25.80
N ASN A 82 -19.69 1.67 25.98
CA ASN A 82 -20.75 0.90 25.35
C ASN A 82 -20.65 0.99 23.81
N ASP A 83 -20.70 -0.16 23.13
CA ASP A 83 -20.79 -0.20 21.67
C ASP A 83 -22.27 -0.10 21.25
N PRO A 84 -22.66 0.81 20.32
CA PRO A 84 -24.07 1.01 19.96
C PRO A 84 -24.77 -0.23 19.36
N GLY A 85 -24.04 -1.27 18.98
CA GLY A 85 -24.61 -2.53 18.53
C GLY A 85 -24.86 -3.53 19.66
N ALA A 86 -25.89 -4.37 19.50
CA ALA A 86 -26.10 -5.54 20.36
C ALA A 86 -25.11 -6.68 20.06
N ASP A 87 -24.49 -6.68 18.87
CA ASP A 87 -23.53 -7.69 18.46
C ASP A 87 -22.11 -7.31 18.91
N TRP A 88 -21.63 -7.99 19.95
CA TRP A 88 -20.30 -7.77 20.53
C TRP A 88 -19.18 -7.95 19.49
N GLU A 89 -19.36 -8.82 18.47
CA GLU A 89 -18.33 -9.07 17.45
C GLU A 89 -18.04 -7.80 16.65
N VAL A 90 -19.05 -6.97 16.40
CA VAL A 90 -18.90 -5.72 15.64
C VAL A 90 -18.01 -4.73 16.41
N GLY A 91 -18.30 -4.53 17.69
CA GLY A 91 -17.49 -3.67 18.56
C GLY A 91 -16.08 -4.22 18.79
N PHE A 92 -15.97 -5.54 18.88
CA PHE A 92 -14.70 -6.24 18.92
C PHE A 92 -13.83 -5.97 17.70
N TYR A 93 -14.31 -6.28 16.49
CA TYR A 93 -13.50 -6.10 15.27
C TYR A 93 -13.23 -4.63 14.94
N ARG A 94 -14.12 -3.71 15.33
CA ARG A 94 -13.90 -2.26 15.17
C ARG A 94 -12.73 -1.77 16.01
N SER A 95 -12.58 -2.26 17.24
CA SER A 95 -11.50 -1.84 18.15
C SER A 95 -10.10 -2.24 17.67
N LEU A 96 -9.99 -3.24 16.78
CA LEU A 96 -8.71 -3.70 16.24
C LEU A 96 -7.94 -2.57 15.52
N ARG A 97 -8.62 -1.51 15.10
CA ARG A 97 -7.98 -0.30 14.52
C ARG A 97 -7.37 0.63 15.56
N GLU A 98 -7.75 0.50 16.82
CA GLU A 98 -7.37 1.36 17.93
C GLU A 98 -6.25 0.74 18.79
N VAL A 99 -6.01 -0.56 18.65
CA VAL A 99 -4.98 -1.27 19.41
C VAL A 99 -3.62 -1.24 18.73
N ASP A 100 -2.60 -1.22 19.58
CA ASP A 100 -1.20 -1.30 19.16
C ASP A 100 -0.74 -2.74 18.90
N GLY A 101 -1.45 -3.73 19.46
CA GLY A 101 -1.17 -5.14 19.28
C GLY A 101 -2.24 -6.04 19.89
N VAL A 102 -2.21 -7.32 19.52
CA VAL A 102 -3.20 -8.32 19.95
C VAL A 102 -2.50 -9.57 20.47
N ILE A 103 -2.97 -10.10 21.58
CA ILE A 103 -2.52 -11.36 22.16
C ILE A 103 -3.61 -12.41 21.92
N LEU A 104 -3.22 -13.59 21.42
CA LEU A 104 -4.17 -14.68 21.19
C LEU A 104 -3.79 -15.88 22.05
N VAL A 105 -4.70 -16.32 22.92
CA VAL A 105 -4.49 -17.47 23.81
C VAL A 105 -5.55 -18.53 23.49
N GLY A 106 -5.13 -19.70 23.00
CA GLY A 106 -6.05 -20.80 22.68
C GLY A 106 -7.17 -20.41 21.70
N GLY A 107 -8.41 -20.52 22.15
CA GLY A 107 -9.59 -19.96 21.49
C GLY A 107 -10.13 -20.73 20.28
N GLY A 108 -11.29 -20.27 19.81
CA GLY A 108 -12.09 -20.87 18.74
C GLY A 108 -12.12 -20.03 17.46
N ARG A 109 -13.28 -19.98 16.80
CA ARG A 109 -13.43 -19.33 15.49
C ARG A 109 -13.16 -17.82 15.53
N SER A 110 -13.67 -17.10 16.54
CA SER A 110 -13.45 -15.66 16.71
C SER A 110 -11.98 -15.32 16.84
N THR A 111 -11.22 -16.07 17.64
CA THR A 111 -9.76 -15.94 17.78
C THR A 111 -9.04 -16.16 16.44
N LEU A 112 -9.48 -17.14 15.64
CA LEU A 112 -8.91 -17.38 14.30
C LEU A 112 -9.14 -16.19 13.38
N VAL A 113 -10.39 -15.71 13.31
CA VAL A 113 -10.77 -14.56 12.47
C VAL A 113 -9.97 -13.32 12.89
N THR A 114 -9.89 -13.05 14.19
CA THR A 114 -9.08 -11.97 14.76
C THR A 114 -7.64 -12.02 14.30
N GLY A 115 -6.98 -13.18 14.43
CA GLY A 115 -5.61 -13.35 14.00
C GLY A 115 -5.41 -13.12 12.50
N MET A 116 -6.33 -13.60 11.67
CA MET A 116 -6.28 -13.36 10.21
C MET A 116 -6.46 -11.89 9.85
N ILE A 117 -7.37 -11.18 10.54
CA ILE A 117 -7.53 -9.72 10.39
C ILE A 117 -6.25 -9.01 10.80
N CYS A 118 -5.64 -9.38 11.93
CA CYS A 118 -4.39 -8.76 12.39
C CYS A 118 -3.27 -8.93 11.35
N LEU A 119 -3.10 -10.14 10.82
CA LEU A 119 -2.11 -10.40 9.75
C LEU A 119 -2.42 -9.60 8.48
N ALA A 120 -3.69 -9.54 8.05
CA ALA A 120 -4.09 -8.83 6.84
C ALA A 120 -3.87 -7.31 6.94
N PHE A 121 -4.09 -6.72 8.11
CA PHE A 121 -3.94 -5.27 8.34
C PHE A 121 -2.59 -4.87 8.96
N GLY A 122 -1.67 -5.82 9.12
CA GLY A 122 -0.36 -5.59 9.74
C GLY A 122 -0.46 -5.06 11.17
N ILE A 123 -1.48 -5.51 11.92
CA ILE A 123 -1.59 -5.25 13.36
C ILE A 123 -0.64 -6.21 14.07
N PRO A 124 0.27 -5.73 14.94
CA PRO A 124 1.14 -6.60 15.72
C PRO A 124 0.33 -7.67 16.46
N VAL A 125 0.75 -8.93 16.34
CA VAL A 125 0.02 -10.05 16.93
C VAL A 125 1.01 -11.02 17.59
N TYR A 126 0.62 -11.55 18.75
CA TYR A 126 1.36 -12.58 19.46
C TYR A 126 0.43 -13.77 19.74
N PRO A 127 0.39 -14.77 18.85
CA PRO A 127 -0.28 -16.02 19.13
C PRO A 127 0.52 -16.88 20.12
N VAL A 128 -0.02 -17.11 21.31
CA VAL A 128 0.54 -18.07 22.28
C VAL A 128 0.16 -19.49 21.85
N ALA A 129 0.90 -20.04 20.88
CA ALA A 129 0.54 -21.29 20.21
C ALA A 129 0.62 -22.51 21.13
N TRP A 130 1.38 -22.44 22.23
CA TRP A 130 1.51 -23.52 23.23
C TRP A 130 0.15 -24.05 23.69
N PHE A 131 -0.79 -23.16 24.01
CA PHE A 131 -2.14 -23.51 24.48
C PHE A 131 -3.06 -24.08 23.38
N GLY A 132 -2.60 -24.15 22.13
CA GLY A 132 -3.34 -24.77 21.03
C GLY A 132 -4.44 -23.88 20.45
N GLY A 133 -5.57 -24.48 20.13
CA GLY A 133 -6.74 -23.79 19.59
C GLY A 133 -6.49 -23.08 18.26
N ALA A 134 -7.20 -21.97 18.06
CA ALA A 134 -7.03 -21.11 16.91
C ALA A 134 -5.75 -20.27 16.95
N SER A 135 -5.26 -19.92 18.14
CA SER A 135 -3.98 -19.22 18.30
C SER A 135 -2.84 -19.98 17.63
N ARG A 136 -2.76 -21.31 17.80
CA ARG A 136 -1.80 -22.16 17.08
C ARG A 136 -1.94 -22.09 15.57
N LYS A 137 -3.15 -22.06 15.03
CA LYS A 137 -3.40 -21.97 13.58
C LYS A 137 -2.95 -20.62 13.01
N VAL A 138 -3.12 -19.54 13.77
CA VAL A 138 -2.61 -18.21 13.40
C VAL A 138 -1.08 -18.23 13.36
N TRP A 139 -0.44 -18.81 14.38
CA TRP A 139 1.02 -19.01 14.41
C TRP A 139 1.53 -19.82 13.20
N ASP A 140 0.89 -20.94 12.86
CA ASP A 140 1.23 -21.74 11.66
C ASP A 140 1.14 -20.92 10.35
N THR A 141 0.27 -19.91 10.33
CA THR A 141 0.05 -19.04 9.18
C THR A 141 1.09 -17.93 9.08
N MET A 142 1.67 -17.48 10.20
CA MET A 142 2.65 -16.39 10.22
C MET A 142 3.80 -16.63 9.24
N ASN A 143 4.35 -17.85 9.18
CA ASN A 143 5.43 -18.24 8.26
C ASN A 143 5.13 -18.05 6.76
N ARG A 144 3.84 -17.89 6.39
CA ARG A 144 3.37 -17.73 5.01
C ARG A 144 2.76 -16.37 4.74
N SER A 145 2.85 -15.46 5.71
CA SER A 145 2.19 -14.14 5.66
C SER A 145 3.16 -13.04 6.01
N THR A 146 2.92 -11.83 5.51
CA THR A 146 3.69 -10.66 5.89
C THR A 146 3.31 -10.23 7.30
N HIS A 147 4.30 -10.08 8.18
CA HIS A 147 4.12 -9.58 9.55
C HIS A 147 5.34 -8.80 10.04
N HIS A 148 5.24 -8.23 11.24
CA HIS A 148 6.30 -7.42 11.85
C HIS A 148 7.22 -8.19 12.80
N ALA A 149 6.93 -9.48 13.07
CA ALA A 149 7.77 -10.34 13.88
C ALA A 149 9.00 -10.86 13.11
N THR A 150 10.12 -11.07 13.81
CA THR A 150 11.31 -11.75 13.26
C THR A 150 11.13 -13.28 13.33
N PRO A 151 11.93 -14.07 12.59
CA PRO A 151 11.86 -15.54 12.68
C PRO A 151 12.05 -16.09 14.09
N ASP A 152 12.97 -15.51 14.88
CA ASP A 152 13.22 -15.93 16.26
C ASP A 152 12.05 -15.60 17.19
N GLU A 153 11.38 -14.47 16.95
CA GLU A 153 10.18 -14.08 17.69
C GLU A 153 8.99 -15.00 17.34
N VAL A 154 8.82 -15.35 16.06
CA VAL A 154 7.81 -16.34 15.62
C VAL A 154 8.11 -17.71 16.24
N SER A 155 9.38 -18.12 16.31
CA SER A 155 9.76 -19.36 17.00
C SER A 155 9.38 -19.31 18.50
N ALA A 156 9.61 -18.17 19.16
CA ALA A 156 9.27 -17.98 20.57
C ALA A 156 7.76 -18.06 20.87
N MET A 157 6.91 -17.62 19.94
CA MET A 157 5.45 -17.75 20.04
C MET A 157 4.97 -19.22 20.07
N GLY A 158 5.77 -20.13 19.49
CA GLY A 158 5.56 -21.58 19.48
C GLY A 158 6.13 -22.34 20.67
N ALA A 159 6.95 -21.68 21.49
CA ALA A 159 7.67 -22.32 22.59
C ALA A 159 6.74 -22.66 23.77
N GLN A 160 7.18 -23.60 24.61
CA GLN A 160 6.51 -23.95 25.86
C GLN A 160 6.40 -22.73 26.78
N TRP A 161 5.23 -22.55 27.42
CA TRP A 161 5.04 -21.51 28.44
C TRP A 161 5.93 -21.78 29.66
N ARG A 162 6.69 -20.76 30.09
CA ARG A 162 7.68 -20.83 31.18
C ARG A 162 7.72 -19.50 31.95
N PRO A 163 8.32 -19.45 33.15
CA PRO A 163 8.59 -18.19 33.82
C PRO A 163 9.30 -17.19 32.90
N GLY A 164 8.77 -15.96 32.79
CA GLY A 164 9.26 -14.92 31.89
C GLY A 164 8.64 -14.91 30.49
N SER A 165 7.81 -15.90 30.13
CA SER A 165 7.10 -15.92 28.84
C SER A 165 6.21 -14.68 28.64
N ALA A 166 5.50 -14.24 29.68
CA ALA A 166 4.65 -13.05 29.63
C ALA A 166 5.46 -11.76 29.35
N GLN A 167 6.58 -11.57 30.05
CA GLN A 167 7.47 -10.42 29.82
C GLN A 167 8.01 -10.41 28.39
N ARG A 168 8.53 -11.54 27.93
CA ARG A 168 9.04 -11.68 26.56
C ARG A 168 7.95 -11.40 25.51
N LEU A 169 6.72 -11.85 25.76
CA LEU A 169 5.58 -11.58 24.88
C LEU A 169 5.34 -10.08 24.73
N VAL A 170 5.34 -9.33 25.83
CA VAL A 170 5.15 -7.88 25.82
C VAL A 170 6.30 -7.16 25.10
N GLU A 171 7.54 -7.58 25.36
CA GLU A 171 8.73 -7.07 24.67
C GLU A 171 8.63 -7.28 23.14
N VAL A 172 8.24 -8.48 22.71
CA VAL A 172 8.08 -8.81 21.29
C VAL A 172 6.96 -8.00 20.65
N LEU A 173 5.81 -7.83 21.31
CA LEU A 173 4.73 -6.97 20.80
C LEU A 173 5.17 -5.50 20.69
N GLY A 174 5.91 -5.00 21.68
CA GLY A 174 6.51 -3.66 21.64
C GLY A 174 7.45 -3.48 20.45
N ALA A 175 8.35 -4.43 20.22
CA ALA A 175 9.28 -4.42 19.09
C ALA A 175 8.54 -4.47 17.73
N GLN A 176 7.48 -5.30 17.62
CA GLN A 176 6.64 -5.34 16.41
C GLN A 176 5.96 -3.99 16.15
N ARG A 177 5.43 -3.33 17.19
CA ARG A 177 4.82 -1.99 17.09
C ARG A 177 5.83 -0.96 16.60
N GLU A 178 7.04 -0.96 17.14
CA GLU A 178 8.10 -0.03 16.74
C GLU A 178 8.49 -0.21 15.26
N ARG A 179 8.70 -1.45 14.82
CA ARG A 179 9.00 -1.76 13.40
C ARG A 179 7.87 -1.35 12.46
N ARG A 180 6.60 -1.53 12.88
CA ARG A 180 5.44 -1.03 12.14
C ARG A 180 5.47 0.49 12.02
N ALA A 181 5.71 1.19 13.12
CA ALA A 181 5.77 2.65 13.14
C ALA A 181 6.93 3.21 12.30
N GLU A 182 8.09 2.57 12.33
CA GLU A 182 9.24 2.92 11.49
C GLU A 182 8.91 2.78 10.00
N LYS A 183 8.37 1.63 9.59
CA LYS A 183 7.95 1.41 8.20
C LYS A 183 6.93 2.46 7.73
N GLN A 184 5.94 2.78 8.57
CA GLN A 184 4.97 3.84 8.26
C GLN A 184 5.62 5.22 8.10
N ARG A 185 6.62 5.55 8.93
CA ARG A 185 7.39 6.81 8.81
C ARG A 185 8.22 6.83 7.53
N GLU A 186 8.86 5.73 7.16
CA GLU A 186 9.61 5.61 5.91
C GLU A 186 8.70 5.76 4.69
N GLU A 187 7.55 5.10 4.68
CA GLU A 187 6.53 5.25 3.64
C GLU A 187 5.99 6.69 3.57
N ALA A 188 5.77 7.34 4.71
CA ALA A 188 5.35 8.73 4.72
C ALA A 188 6.45 9.67 4.19
N ARG A 189 7.72 9.42 4.51
CA ARG A 189 8.86 10.19 3.98
C ARG A 189 9.03 9.99 2.49
N SER A 190 8.93 8.74 2.01
CA SER A 190 9.04 8.42 0.58
C SER A 190 7.87 9.02 -0.21
N ARG A 191 6.64 8.98 0.33
CA ARG A 191 5.47 9.66 -0.25
C ARG A 191 5.67 11.17 -0.33
N ARG A 192 6.15 11.83 0.74
CA ARG A 192 6.45 13.27 0.71
C ARG A 192 7.48 13.62 -0.35
N GLY A 193 8.56 12.84 -0.43
CA GLY A 193 9.58 13.01 -1.48
C GLY A 193 9.02 12.81 -2.88
N ALA A 194 8.15 11.81 -3.07
CA ALA A 194 7.47 11.58 -4.34
C ALA A 194 6.51 12.74 -4.71
N THR A 195 5.74 13.27 -3.75
CA THR A 195 4.86 14.43 -3.98
C THR A 195 5.64 15.68 -4.36
N LEU A 196 6.77 15.96 -3.71
CA LEU A 196 7.63 17.09 -4.06
C LEU A 196 8.23 16.94 -5.46
N ARG A 197 8.72 15.74 -5.80
CA ARG A 197 9.23 15.45 -7.16
C ARG A 197 8.14 15.57 -8.22
N ALA A 198 6.93 15.09 -7.92
CA ALA A 198 5.78 15.24 -8.82
C ALA A 198 5.41 16.73 -9.00
N GLY A 199 5.45 17.53 -7.93
CA GLY A 199 5.24 18.98 -7.98
C GLY A 199 6.31 19.71 -8.81
N LEU A 200 7.58 19.35 -8.64
CA LEU A 200 8.69 19.89 -9.45
C LEU A 200 8.56 19.51 -10.93
N GLY A 201 8.16 18.26 -11.20
CA GLY A 201 7.81 17.80 -12.55
C GLY A 201 6.71 18.66 -13.15
N ALA A 202 5.58 18.81 -12.46
CA ALA A 202 4.45 19.63 -12.91
C ALA A 202 4.86 21.09 -13.16
N ALA A 203 5.62 21.71 -12.25
CA ALA A 203 6.12 23.07 -12.42
C ALA A 203 7.05 23.20 -13.65
N THR A 204 7.94 22.23 -13.86
CA THR A 204 8.83 22.19 -15.02
C THR A 204 8.04 22.03 -16.32
N GLY A 205 7.05 21.13 -16.34
CA GLY A 205 6.15 20.95 -17.48
C GLY A 205 5.37 22.22 -17.81
N MET A 206 4.85 22.93 -16.80
CA MET A 206 4.17 24.21 -16.98
C MET A 206 5.11 25.29 -17.52
N LEU A 207 6.33 25.39 -17.00
CA LEU A 207 7.32 26.37 -17.46
C LEU A 207 7.71 26.13 -18.91
N LEU A 208 7.88 24.86 -19.33
CA LEU A 208 8.13 24.51 -20.72
C LEU A 208 6.93 24.81 -21.64
N LEU A 209 5.71 24.66 -21.16
CA LEU A 209 4.51 25.05 -21.90
C LEU A 209 4.47 26.57 -22.12
N LEU A 210 4.71 27.33 -21.06
CA LEU A 210 4.78 28.79 -21.12
C LEU A 210 5.90 29.26 -22.05
N LEU A 211 7.07 28.61 -22.01
CA LEU A 211 8.16 28.87 -22.95
C LEU A 211 7.73 28.59 -24.39
N GLY A 212 7.02 27.48 -24.63
CA GLY A 212 6.44 27.17 -25.93
C GLY A 212 5.47 28.23 -26.43
N PHE A 213 4.57 28.73 -25.56
CA PHE A 213 3.65 29.81 -25.94
C PHE A 213 4.33 31.17 -26.11
N ALA A 214 5.40 31.44 -25.36
CA ALA A 214 6.15 32.68 -25.48
C ALA A 214 6.84 32.84 -26.84
N THR A 215 7.06 31.76 -27.59
CA THR A 215 7.61 31.86 -28.96
C THR A 215 6.67 32.60 -29.91
N ILE A 216 5.34 32.53 -29.71
CA ILE A 216 4.35 33.22 -30.54
C ILE A 216 4.60 34.74 -30.51
N PRO A 217 4.39 35.46 -29.40
CA PRO A 217 4.57 36.92 -29.39
C PRO A 217 6.00 37.33 -29.73
N LEU A 218 7.01 36.53 -29.37
CA LEU A 218 8.41 36.82 -29.68
C LEU A 218 8.66 36.88 -31.20
N THR A 219 8.07 35.97 -31.98
CA THR A 219 8.21 36.00 -33.45
C THR A 219 7.50 37.19 -34.11
N TYR A 220 6.49 37.77 -33.47
CA TYR A 220 5.80 38.97 -33.95
C TYR A 220 6.46 40.28 -33.51
N ALA A 221 7.08 40.30 -32.32
CA ALA A 221 7.65 41.51 -31.73
C ALA A 221 9.03 41.88 -32.29
N VAL A 222 9.83 40.89 -32.70
CA VAL A 222 11.15 41.11 -33.30
C VAL A 222 11.01 41.14 -34.82
N GLU A 223 11.67 42.08 -35.51
CA GLU A 223 11.88 42.02 -36.97
C GLU A 223 12.66 40.74 -37.28
N SER A 224 11.92 39.65 -37.43
CA SER A 224 12.43 38.31 -37.30
C SER A 224 12.87 37.80 -38.66
N SER A 225 14.18 37.60 -38.81
CA SER A 225 14.73 36.88 -39.95
C SER A 225 14.18 35.45 -40.00
N THR A 226 14.20 34.83 -41.18
CA THR A 226 13.75 33.44 -41.38
C THR A 226 14.40 32.48 -40.39
N ALA A 227 15.68 32.68 -40.06
CA ALA A 227 16.40 31.88 -39.08
C ALA A 227 15.81 31.97 -37.66
N VAL A 228 15.38 33.17 -37.23
CA VAL A 228 14.75 33.37 -35.91
C VAL A 228 13.41 32.66 -35.85
N ASN A 229 12.59 32.78 -36.90
CA ASN A 229 11.27 32.13 -36.96
C ASN A 229 11.38 30.59 -36.98
N LEU A 230 12.34 30.03 -37.71
CA LEU A 230 12.61 28.58 -37.70
C LEU A 230 13.10 28.08 -36.34
N THR A 231 13.99 28.85 -35.70
CA THR A 231 14.49 28.52 -34.36
C THR A 231 13.35 28.52 -33.34
N ALA A 232 12.47 29.52 -33.40
CA ALA A 232 11.28 29.60 -32.56
C ALA A 232 10.31 28.42 -32.79
N LEU A 233 10.16 27.97 -34.04
CA LEU A 233 9.34 26.81 -34.40
C LEU A 233 9.89 25.52 -33.77
N ILE A 234 11.22 25.30 -33.84
CA ILE A 234 11.89 24.13 -33.26
C ILE A 234 11.80 24.15 -31.73
N ILE A 235 12.20 25.26 -31.10
CA ILE A 235 12.19 25.40 -29.63
C ILE A 235 10.76 25.25 -29.11
N GLY A 236 9.78 25.88 -29.77
CA GLY A 236 8.38 25.76 -29.42
C GLY A 236 7.90 24.32 -29.41
N ALA A 237 8.14 23.58 -30.50
CA ALA A 237 7.72 22.18 -30.61
C ALA A 237 8.37 21.25 -29.57
N LEU A 238 9.67 21.41 -29.33
CA LEU A 238 10.40 20.62 -28.34
C LEU A 238 9.92 20.94 -26.92
N ALA A 239 9.70 22.22 -26.60
CA ALA A 239 9.23 22.65 -25.30
C ALA A 239 7.80 22.15 -25.03
N THR A 240 6.88 22.28 -25.98
CA THR A 240 5.51 21.79 -25.80
C THR A 240 5.41 20.27 -25.81
N GLY A 241 6.20 19.56 -26.63
CA GLY A 241 6.28 18.10 -26.59
C GLY A 241 6.83 17.56 -25.26
N THR A 242 7.89 18.17 -24.73
CA THR A 242 8.42 17.81 -23.41
C THR A 242 7.39 18.10 -22.31
N SER A 243 6.69 19.25 -22.39
CA SER A 243 5.62 19.60 -21.47
C SER A 243 4.45 18.61 -21.47
N GLY A 244 4.00 18.20 -22.65
CA GLY A 244 2.92 17.22 -22.80
C GLY A 244 3.27 15.88 -22.16
N ALA A 245 4.49 15.40 -22.36
CA ALA A 245 4.96 14.16 -21.77
C ALA A 245 5.06 14.23 -20.24
N ILE A 246 5.63 15.32 -19.70
CA ILE A 246 5.71 15.53 -18.24
C ILE A 246 4.32 15.60 -17.61
N THR A 247 3.39 16.31 -18.25
CA THR A 247 1.99 16.42 -17.76
C THR A 247 1.36 15.05 -17.64
N ARG A 248 1.58 14.16 -18.62
CA ARG A 248 1.11 12.77 -18.56
C ARG A 248 1.71 12.00 -17.37
N THR A 249 3.02 12.09 -17.15
CA THR A 249 3.69 11.40 -16.03
C THR A 249 3.11 11.82 -14.68
N VAL A 250 2.75 13.10 -14.53
CA VAL A 250 2.10 13.63 -13.33
C VAL A 250 0.72 13.01 -13.11
N PHE A 251 -0.05 12.77 -14.18
CA PHE A 251 -1.33 12.06 -14.11
C PHE A 251 -1.18 10.57 -13.78
N GLU A 252 -0.18 9.91 -14.34
CA GLU A 252 0.05 8.46 -14.15
C GLU A 252 0.80 8.12 -12.85
N ARG A 253 1.26 9.14 -12.08
CA ARG A 253 2.04 8.99 -10.83
C ARG A 253 3.30 8.13 -10.98
N GLU A 254 3.89 8.10 -12.16
CA GLU A 254 5.09 7.31 -12.41
C GLU A 254 6.35 8.00 -11.89
N THR A 255 7.32 7.20 -11.43
CA THR A 255 8.54 7.68 -10.76
C THR A 255 9.67 8.12 -11.72
N HIS A 256 9.52 7.90 -13.03
CA HIS A 256 10.60 8.06 -14.02
C HIS A 256 10.44 9.30 -14.94
N TRP A 257 10.19 10.47 -14.36
CA TRP A 257 9.96 11.73 -15.09
C TRP A 257 11.05 12.10 -16.11
N ALA A 258 12.32 11.81 -15.81
CA ALA A 258 13.43 12.14 -16.70
C ALA A 258 13.36 11.35 -18.03
N ARG A 259 12.96 10.08 -17.97
CA ARG A 259 12.79 9.26 -19.17
C ARG A 259 11.63 9.76 -20.01
N THR A 260 10.49 10.04 -19.39
CA THR A 260 9.31 10.54 -20.10
C THR A 260 9.55 11.91 -20.73
N ALA A 261 10.33 12.79 -20.09
CA ALA A 261 10.74 14.06 -20.68
C ALA A 261 11.56 13.87 -21.97
N VAL A 262 12.53 12.95 -21.97
CA VAL A 262 13.34 12.63 -23.17
C VAL A 262 12.47 12.06 -24.30
N LEU A 263 11.53 11.17 -23.97
CA LEU A 263 10.58 10.63 -24.95
C LEU A 263 9.65 11.71 -25.50
N GLY A 264 9.16 12.62 -24.66
CA GLY A 264 8.34 13.76 -25.06
C GLY A 264 9.07 14.73 -25.98
N MET A 265 10.33 15.03 -25.68
CA MET A 265 11.19 15.85 -26.53
C MET A 265 11.40 15.19 -27.90
N SER A 266 11.65 13.88 -27.91
CA SER A 266 11.82 13.09 -29.13
C SER A 266 10.54 13.07 -29.97
N ALA A 267 9.39 12.85 -29.34
CA ALA A 267 8.07 12.85 -29.99
C ALA A 267 7.73 14.22 -30.59
N GLY A 268 7.95 15.30 -29.82
CA GLY A 268 7.77 16.67 -30.29
C GLY A 268 8.68 17.01 -31.47
N GLY A 269 9.95 16.58 -31.42
CA GLY A 269 10.91 16.75 -32.50
C GLY A 269 10.53 15.98 -33.77
N ILE A 270 10.12 14.72 -33.66
CA ILE A 270 9.66 13.92 -34.80
C ILE A 270 8.39 14.53 -35.41
N ALA A 271 7.41 14.91 -34.58
CA ALA A 271 6.17 15.50 -35.04
C ALA A 271 6.42 16.85 -35.75
N PHE A 272 7.34 17.65 -35.22
CA PHE A 272 7.82 18.86 -35.88
C PHE A 272 8.42 18.58 -37.26
N LEU A 273 9.35 17.63 -37.36
CA LEU A 273 10.01 17.31 -38.62
C LEU A 273 9.00 16.82 -39.66
N LEU A 274 8.10 15.92 -39.28
CA LEU A 274 7.02 15.44 -40.14
C LEU A 274 6.10 16.57 -40.61
N PHE A 275 5.74 17.47 -39.69
CA PHE A 275 4.92 18.62 -40.01
C PHE A 275 5.61 19.57 -41.01
N VAL A 276 6.87 19.93 -40.76
CA VAL A 276 7.65 20.80 -41.65
C VAL A 276 7.85 20.14 -43.03
N SER A 277 8.15 18.84 -43.07
CA SER A 277 8.26 18.09 -44.33
C SER A 277 6.95 18.11 -45.12
N ALA A 278 5.80 17.91 -44.45
CA ALA A 278 4.49 17.97 -45.10
C ALA A 278 4.18 19.38 -45.66
N GLN A 279 4.53 20.43 -44.92
CA GLN A 279 4.36 21.81 -45.35
C GLN A 279 5.26 22.18 -46.54
N LEU A 280 6.53 21.76 -46.52
CA LEU A 280 7.44 21.95 -47.65
C LEU A 280 6.99 21.22 -48.92
N ALA A 281 6.40 20.04 -48.78
CA ALA A 281 5.86 19.29 -49.90
C ALA A 281 4.60 19.94 -50.49
N ALA A 282 3.73 20.52 -49.65
CA ALA A 282 2.49 21.15 -50.07
C ALA A 282 2.68 22.61 -50.55
N SER A 283 3.61 23.35 -49.96
CA SER A 283 3.84 24.77 -50.22
C SER A 283 5.28 25.15 -49.85
N PRO A 284 6.26 25.01 -50.77
CA PRO A 284 7.68 25.21 -50.46
C PRO A 284 7.99 26.63 -49.93
N ASP A 285 7.22 27.62 -50.36
CA ASP A 285 7.39 29.02 -49.97
C ASP A 285 6.80 29.34 -48.57
N ILE A 286 6.10 28.40 -47.92
CA ILE A 286 5.44 28.65 -46.63
C ILE A 286 6.42 28.86 -45.49
N LEU A 287 7.67 28.43 -45.66
CA LEU A 287 8.77 28.70 -44.73
C LEU A 287 9.40 30.09 -44.94
N ALA A 288 9.00 30.82 -46.00
CA ALA A 288 9.42 32.19 -46.24
C ALA A 288 8.36 33.17 -45.70
N GLY A 289 8.79 34.17 -44.94
CA GLY A 289 7.95 35.28 -44.50
C GLY A 289 6.89 34.92 -43.45
N GLU A 290 5.67 35.42 -43.62
CA GLU A 290 4.59 35.34 -42.62
C GLU A 290 4.02 33.93 -42.40
N GLY A 291 4.25 33.00 -43.33
CA GLY A 291 3.74 31.63 -43.25
C GLY A 291 4.21 30.89 -42.00
N VAL A 292 5.49 31.02 -41.64
CA VAL A 292 6.10 30.38 -40.46
C VAL A 292 5.41 30.80 -39.15
N ARG A 293 5.00 32.07 -39.05
CA ARG A 293 4.34 32.59 -37.84
C ARG A 293 2.97 31.93 -37.62
N ARG A 294 2.24 31.65 -38.70
CA ARG A 294 0.94 30.93 -38.62
C ARG A 294 1.12 29.46 -38.28
N LEU A 295 2.21 28.85 -38.74
CA LEU A 295 2.53 27.45 -38.46
C LEU A 295 2.82 27.19 -36.97
N LEU A 296 3.32 28.18 -36.22
CA LEU A 296 3.58 28.05 -34.77
C LEU A 296 2.35 27.57 -33.99
N PHE A 297 1.15 28.11 -34.26
CA PHE A 297 -0.07 27.73 -33.55
C PHE A 297 -0.37 26.24 -33.70
N PHE A 298 -0.12 25.67 -34.88
CA PHE A 298 -0.35 24.25 -35.15
C PHE A 298 0.76 23.39 -34.59
N VAL A 299 2.03 23.79 -34.78
CA VAL A 299 3.20 23.05 -34.30
C VAL A 299 3.21 22.90 -32.79
N LEU A 300 2.84 23.95 -32.04
CA LEU A 300 2.80 23.89 -30.57
C LEU A 300 1.77 22.87 -30.08
N ALA A 301 0.56 22.88 -30.66
CA ALA A 301 -0.51 21.95 -30.31
C ALA A 301 -0.15 20.50 -30.70
N VAL A 302 0.37 20.30 -31.91
CA VAL A 302 0.83 18.98 -32.38
C VAL A 302 1.97 18.47 -31.52
N GLY A 303 2.96 19.30 -31.19
CA GLY A 303 4.07 18.96 -30.30
C GLY A 303 3.55 18.50 -28.93
N TYR A 304 2.68 19.28 -28.30
CA TYR A 304 2.07 18.93 -27.01
C TYR A 304 1.31 17.61 -27.05
N VAL A 305 0.39 17.44 -28.00
CA VAL A 305 -0.41 16.21 -28.14
C VAL A 305 0.48 15.00 -28.41
N SER A 306 1.50 15.16 -29.26
CA SER A 306 2.47 14.09 -29.56
C SER A 306 3.20 13.67 -28.30
N GLY A 307 3.75 14.62 -27.54
CA GLY A 307 4.42 14.33 -26.28
C GLY A 307 3.50 13.69 -25.23
N PHE A 308 2.27 14.19 -25.12
CA PHE A 308 1.26 13.68 -24.18
C PHE A 308 0.81 12.25 -24.51
N THR A 309 0.81 11.85 -25.77
CA THR A 309 0.28 10.55 -26.22
C THR A 309 1.33 9.50 -26.54
N PHE A 310 2.58 9.91 -26.81
CA PHE A 310 3.66 9.02 -27.25
C PHE A 310 3.89 7.84 -26.31
N ASP A 311 3.98 8.09 -25.00
CA ASP A 311 4.26 7.04 -24.00
C ASP A 311 3.09 6.03 -23.91
N ALA A 312 1.84 6.49 -24.08
CA ALA A 312 0.66 5.61 -24.14
C ALA A 312 0.76 4.60 -25.29
N VAL A 313 1.08 5.12 -26.47
CA VAL A 313 1.16 4.33 -27.69
C VAL A 313 2.34 3.37 -27.59
N TYR A 314 3.50 3.86 -27.15
CA TYR A 314 4.70 3.05 -26.98
C TYR A 314 4.48 1.91 -25.98
N ASN A 315 3.87 2.19 -24.82
CA ASN A 315 3.58 1.17 -23.82
C ASN A 315 2.57 0.14 -24.32
N ARG A 316 1.55 0.55 -25.09
CA ARG A 316 0.62 -0.40 -25.74
C ARG A 316 1.32 -1.27 -26.77
N LEU A 317 2.19 -0.70 -27.60
CA LEU A 317 2.95 -1.48 -28.59
C LEU A 317 3.84 -2.51 -27.90
N LYS A 318 4.52 -2.14 -26.82
CA LYS A 318 5.37 -3.06 -26.05
C LYS A 318 4.57 -4.20 -25.41
N GLN A 319 3.34 -3.94 -24.95
CA GLN A 319 2.47 -4.98 -24.38
C GLN A 319 1.91 -5.95 -25.43
N THR A 320 2.00 -5.62 -26.72
CA THR A 320 1.48 -6.46 -27.82
C THR A 320 2.51 -7.50 -28.29
N GLU A 321 3.74 -7.49 -27.77
CA GLU A 321 4.69 -8.58 -28.01
C GLU A 321 4.16 -9.85 -27.32
N PRO A 322 3.81 -10.91 -28.08
CA PRO A 322 3.30 -12.14 -27.49
C PRO A 322 4.37 -12.73 -26.56
N PRO A 323 3.98 -13.28 -25.40
CA PRO A 323 4.92 -13.93 -24.52
C PRO A 323 5.65 -15.02 -25.31
N VAL A 324 6.99 -14.95 -25.32
CA VAL A 324 7.81 -15.99 -25.92
C VAL A 324 7.38 -17.31 -25.25
N PRO A 325 6.87 -18.29 -26.02
CA PRO A 325 6.41 -19.53 -25.43
C PRO A 325 7.55 -20.13 -24.60
N PRO A 326 7.28 -20.68 -23.41
CA PRO A 326 8.32 -21.24 -22.57
C PRO A 326 9.08 -22.28 -23.39
N VAL A 327 10.39 -22.08 -23.51
CA VAL A 327 11.29 -23.10 -24.05
C VAL A 327 11.24 -24.25 -23.07
N VAL A 328 10.45 -25.28 -23.39
CA VAL A 328 10.34 -26.51 -22.58
C VAL A 328 11.73 -27.17 -22.60
N PRO A 329 12.46 -27.21 -21.47
CA PRO A 329 13.77 -27.84 -21.44
C PRO A 329 13.56 -29.36 -21.58
N GLY A 330 14.00 -29.94 -22.69
CA GLY A 330 14.05 -31.40 -22.86
C GLY A 330 13.32 -32.01 -24.04
N LEU A 331 12.68 -31.24 -24.93
CA LEU A 331 12.19 -31.82 -26.20
C LEU A 331 13.32 -31.85 -27.24
N PRO A 332 13.76 -33.04 -27.69
CA PRO A 332 14.76 -33.15 -28.75
C PRO A 332 14.23 -32.52 -30.04
N ALA A 333 15.05 -31.67 -30.65
CA ALA A 333 14.75 -31.04 -31.92
C ALA A 333 14.68 -32.12 -33.03
N GLY A 334 13.46 -32.54 -33.38
CA GLY A 334 13.25 -33.40 -34.54
C GLY A 334 12.19 -34.48 -34.34
N VAL A 335 10.91 -34.10 -34.31
CA VAL A 335 9.84 -35.02 -34.73
C VAL A 335 8.94 -34.27 -35.70
N PRO A 336 8.92 -34.63 -37.00
CA PRO A 336 7.99 -34.06 -37.97
C PRO A 336 6.56 -34.44 -37.57
N GLY A 337 5.71 -33.43 -37.36
CA GLY A 337 4.31 -33.61 -37.01
C GLY A 337 3.49 -34.19 -38.16
N GLY A 338 3.31 -35.51 -38.15
CA GLY A 338 2.29 -36.21 -38.94
C GLY A 338 1.22 -36.75 -38.00
N ALA A 339 0.19 -35.94 -37.71
CA ALA A 339 -1.01 -36.40 -37.02
C ALA A 339 -2.17 -36.43 -38.01
N THR A 340 -2.45 -37.63 -38.52
CA THR A 340 -3.64 -37.94 -39.30
C THR A 340 -4.88 -37.83 -38.39
N PRO A 341 -5.95 -37.12 -38.78
CA PRO A 341 -7.15 -37.03 -37.97
C PRO A 341 -7.92 -38.37 -37.95
N PRO A 342 -8.60 -38.71 -36.83
CA PRO A 342 -9.34 -39.96 -36.71
C PRO A 342 -10.59 -39.96 -37.60
N GLN A 343 -10.74 -41.01 -38.41
CA GLN A 343 -11.99 -41.31 -39.11
C GLN A 343 -13.06 -41.72 -38.10
N GLY A 344 -14.19 -41.00 -38.10
CA GLY A 344 -15.35 -41.32 -37.29
C GLY A 344 -16.07 -42.60 -37.75
N PRO A 345 -16.79 -43.29 -36.86
CA PRO A 345 -17.46 -44.54 -37.20
C PRO A 345 -18.71 -44.28 -38.06
N GLY A 346 -18.77 -44.96 -39.20
CA GLY A 346 -19.94 -44.99 -40.08
C GLY A 346 -21.12 -45.71 -39.41
N GLY A 347 -22.31 -45.15 -39.59
CA GLY A 347 -23.56 -45.74 -39.16
C GLY A 347 -24.04 -46.86 -40.06
N ALA A 348 -24.69 -47.84 -39.44
CA ALA A 348 -25.75 -48.68 -39.99
C ALA A 348 -26.76 -48.93 -38.85
#